data_AF-Q5RC58-F1
#
_entry.id   AF-Q5RC58-F1
#
_cell.length_a   1.000
_cell.length_b   1.000
_cell.length_c   1.000
_cell.angle_alpha   90.00
_cell.angle_beta   90.00
_cell.angle_gamma   90.00
#
_symmetry.space_group_name_H-M   'P 1'
#
loop_
_entity.id
_entity.type
_entity.pdbx_description
1 polymer ?
#
loop_
_entity_poly.entity_id
_entity_poly.type
_entity_poly.pdbx_seq_one_letter_code
_entity_poly.pdbx_strand_id
1 'polypeptide(L)'
;MASGSGDSVTRRSVASQFFTQEEGPGIDGMTTSERVVDLLNQAALITNDSKITVLKQVQELIINKDPTLLDNFLDEIIAFQADKSIEVRKFVIGFIEEACKRDIELLLKLIANLNMLLRDENVNVVKKAILTMTQLYKVALQWMVKSRVISELQEACWDMVSAMAGDIILLLDSDNDGIRTHAIKFVEGLIVTLSPRMADSEIPRRQEHDISLDRIPRDHPYIQYNVLWEEGKAALEQLLKFMVHPAISSINLTTALGSLANIARQRPMFMSEVIQAYETLHANLPPTLAKSQVSSVRKNLKLHLLSVLKHPASLEFQAQITTLLVDLGTPQAEIARNMPSSKDTRKRPRDDSDSTLKKMKLEPNLGEDDEDKDLEPGPSGTSKASAQISGQSDTDITAEFLQPLLTPDNVANLVLISMVYLPEAMPASFQAIYTPVESAGTEAQIKHLARLMATQMTAAGLGPGVEQTKQCKEEPKEEKVVKTESVLIKRRLSAQGQAISVVGSLSSMSPLEEEAPQAKRRPEPIIPVTQPR
;
A
#
# COMPACT_ATOMS: atom_id res chain seq x y z
N MET A 1 -4.42 -18.35 -66.97
CA MET A 1 -4.14 -19.43 -65.98
C MET A 1 -3.56 -18.80 -64.73
N ALA A 2 -3.85 -19.41 -63.58
CA ALA A 2 -3.44 -19.08 -62.21
C ALA A 2 -4.21 -17.95 -61.50
N SER A 3 -5.32 -18.39 -60.89
CA SER A 3 -6.04 -17.82 -59.75
C SER A 3 -5.25 -17.96 -58.44
N GLY A 4 -5.31 -16.95 -57.57
CA GLY A 4 -4.83 -17.03 -56.18
C GLY A 4 -5.70 -16.18 -55.27
N SER A 5 -6.64 -16.85 -54.58
CA SER A 5 -7.57 -16.26 -53.60
C SER A 5 -6.84 -15.82 -52.34
N GLY A 6 -7.15 -14.62 -51.85
CA GLY A 6 -6.66 -14.11 -50.57
C GLY A 6 -7.53 -14.59 -49.41
N ASP A 7 -6.92 -15.32 -48.47
CA ASP A 7 -7.53 -15.68 -47.18
C ASP A 7 -7.48 -14.48 -46.22
N SER A 8 -8.64 -13.85 -45.97
CA SER A 8 -8.83 -12.97 -44.82
C SER A 8 -9.42 -13.78 -43.66
N VAL A 9 -8.55 -14.34 -42.83
CA VAL A 9 -8.95 -15.00 -41.57
C VAL A 9 -9.28 -13.90 -40.53
N THR A 10 -10.55 -13.50 -40.48
CA THR A 10 -11.11 -12.74 -39.35
C THR A 10 -11.06 -13.59 -38.09
N ARG A 11 -10.26 -13.16 -37.11
CA ARG A 11 -10.07 -13.80 -35.81
C ARG A 11 -11.39 -13.76 -35.02
N ARG A 12 -12.20 -14.82 -35.10
CA ARG A 12 -13.42 -15.01 -34.30
C ARG A 12 -13.09 -15.08 -32.81
N SER A 13 -13.91 -14.43 -31.97
CA SER A 13 -13.83 -14.52 -30.50
C SER A 13 -14.17 -15.94 -30.04
N VAL A 14 -13.51 -16.42 -28.99
CA VAL A 14 -13.74 -17.74 -28.35
C VAL A 14 -15.24 -17.93 -28.03
N ALA A 15 -15.97 -16.85 -27.71
CA ALA A 15 -17.41 -16.86 -27.49
C ALA A 15 -18.24 -17.40 -28.67
N SER A 16 -17.80 -17.14 -29.91
CA SER A 16 -18.51 -17.60 -31.12
C SER A 16 -18.30 -19.07 -31.46
N GLN A 17 -17.29 -19.72 -30.86
CA GLN A 17 -17.02 -21.14 -31.05
C GLN A 17 -17.90 -22.04 -30.15
N PHE A 18 -18.45 -21.49 -29.05
CA PHE A 18 -19.31 -22.21 -28.13
C PHE A 18 -20.74 -22.41 -28.65
N PHE A 19 -21.23 -21.51 -29.51
CA PHE A 19 -22.60 -21.62 -30.05
C PHE A 19 -22.72 -22.60 -31.22
N THR A 20 -21.62 -23.00 -31.86
CA THR A 20 -21.68 -23.73 -33.14
C THR A 20 -21.69 -25.26 -33.02
N GLN A 21 -21.68 -25.84 -31.81
CA GLN A 21 -21.47 -27.30 -31.66
C GLN A 21 -22.62 -28.09 -31.01
N GLU A 22 -23.74 -27.47 -30.64
CA GLU A 22 -24.90 -28.17 -30.04
C GLU A 22 -26.27 -27.68 -30.56
N GLU A 23 -26.38 -27.31 -31.84
CA GLU A 23 -27.70 -27.12 -32.46
C GLU A 23 -28.27 -28.48 -32.91
N GLY A 24 -28.82 -29.22 -31.94
CA GLY A 24 -29.77 -30.31 -32.21
C GLY A 24 -31.12 -29.75 -32.68
N PRO A 25 -31.90 -30.47 -33.49
CA PRO A 25 -33.06 -29.93 -34.24
C PRO A 25 -34.32 -29.68 -33.39
N GLY A 26 -34.20 -29.27 -32.12
CA GLY A 26 -35.31 -29.02 -31.21
C GLY A 26 -35.20 -27.73 -30.37
N ILE A 27 -34.22 -26.86 -30.61
CA ILE A 27 -33.90 -25.70 -29.75
C ILE A 27 -34.51 -24.37 -30.25
N ASP A 28 -35.14 -24.35 -31.43
CA ASP A 28 -35.60 -23.11 -32.11
C ASP A 28 -36.85 -22.42 -31.52
N GLY A 29 -37.18 -22.67 -30.24
CA GLY A 29 -38.33 -22.04 -29.58
C GLY A 29 -38.20 -21.72 -28.09
N MET A 30 -37.06 -22.05 -27.44
CA MET A 30 -36.91 -21.80 -26.00
C MET A 30 -36.55 -20.34 -25.72
N THR A 31 -37.29 -19.73 -24.78
CA THR A 31 -36.94 -18.41 -24.24
C THR A 31 -35.63 -18.49 -23.44
N THR A 32 -34.94 -17.36 -23.28
CA THR A 32 -33.71 -17.30 -22.47
C THR A 32 -33.96 -17.78 -21.03
N SER A 33 -35.10 -17.41 -20.44
CA SER A 33 -35.49 -17.84 -19.10
C SER A 33 -35.67 -19.36 -19.00
N GLU A 34 -36.38 -19.99 -19.95
CA GLU A 34 -36.55 -21.46 -19.98
C GLU A 34 -35.21 -22.17 -20.14
N ARG A 35 -34.33 -21.63 -20.99
CA ARG A 35 -32.98 -22.18 -21.16
C ARG A 35 -32.15 -22.07 -19.89
N VAL A 36 -32.25 -20.97 -19.15
CA VAL A 36 -31.55 -20.82 -17.86
C VAL A 36 -32.04 -21.84 -16.84
N VAL A 37 -33.37 -22.05 -16.73
CA VAL A 37 -33.96 -23.06 -15.85
C VAL A 37 -33.46 -24.46 -16.19
N ASP A 38 -33.47 -24.83 -17.48
CA ASP A 38 -32.95 -26.12 -17.96
C ASP A 38 -31.48 -26.33 -17.59
N LEU A 39 -30.63 -25.32 -17.82
CA LEU A 39 -29.21 -25.37 -17.48
C LEU A 39 -28.98 -25.47 -15.96
N LEU A 40 -29.73 -24.74 -15.13
CA LEU A 40 -29.63 -24.83 -13.67
C LEU A 40 -30.01 -26.21 -13.15
N ASN A 41 -31.08 -26.80 -13.67
CA ASN A 41 -31.49 -28.17 -13.34
C ASN A 41 -30.43 -29.18 -13.74
N GLN A 42 -29.83 -29.04 -14.92
CA GLN A 42 -28.72 -29.88 -15.35
C GLN A 42 -27.50 -29.73 -14.42
N ALA A 43 -27.12 -28.49 -14.07
CA ALA A 43 -26.00 -28.21 -13.19
C ALA A 43 -26.18 -28.81 -11.79
N ALA A 44 -27.42 -28.84 -11.27
CA ALA A 44 -27.74 -29.44 -9.98
C ALA A 44 -27.56 -30.97 -9.96
N LEU A 45 -27.76 -31.64 -11.11
CA LEU A 45 -27.61 -33.10 -11.23
C LEU A 45 -26.17 -33.55 -11.51
N ILE A 46 -25.33 -32.67 -12.06
CA ILE A 46 -23.92 -32.97 -12.33
C ILE A 46 -23.14 -33.00 -11.01
N THR A 47 -22.39 -34.08 -10.79
CA THR A 47 -21.63 -34.30 -9.53
C THR A 47 -20.15 -33.90 -9.59
N ASN A 48 -19.62 -33.65 -10.79
CA ASN A 48 -18.23 -33.27 -11.01
C ASN A 48 -18.09 -31.80 -11.44
N ASP A 49 -16.86 -31.34 -11.63
CA ASP A 49 -16.55 -29.93 -11.97
C ASP A 49 -17.03 -29.50 -13.37
N SER A 50 -17.51 -30.42 -14.22
CA SER A 50 -18.08 -30.04 -15.52
C SER A 50 -19.34 -29.18 -15.38
N LYS A 51 -19.99 -29.20 -14.21
CA LYS A 51 -21.13 -28.30 -13.89
C LYS A 51 -20.74 -26.83 -14.03
N ILE A 52 -19.48 -26.47 -13.82
CA ILE A 52 -18.98 -25.09 -13.95
C ILE A 52 -19.14 -24.60 -15.39
N THR A 53 -19.00 -25.46 -16.39
CA THR A 53 -19.23 -25.11 -17.79
C THR A 53 -20.68 -24.71 -18.02
N VAL A 54 -21.62 -25.46 -17.44
CA VAL A 54 -23.07 -25.19 -17.50
C VAL A 54 -23.40 -23.89 -16.77
N LEU A 55 -22.87 -23.71 -15.55
CA LEU A 55 -23.06 -22.49 -14.76
C LEU A 55 -22.48 -21.25 -15.44
N LYS A 56 -21.36 -21.37 -16.17
CA LYS A 56 -20.82 -20.27 -16.99
C LYS A 56 -21.72 -19.90 -18.16
N GLN A 57 -22.43 -20.86 -18.76
CA GLN A 57 -23.45 -20.55 -19.76
C GLN A 57 -24.60 -19.78 -19.12
N VAL A 58 -25.07 -20.20 -17.94
CA VAL A 58 -26.09 -19.45 -17.19
C VAL A 58 -25.62 -18.03 -16.92
N GLN A 59 -24.40 -17.86 -16.40
CA GLN A 59 -23.80 -16.54 -16.16
C GLN A 59 -23.82 -15.65 -17.40
N GLU A 60 -23.42 -16.17 -18.57
CA GLU A 60 -23.43 -15.39 -19.82
C GLU A 60 -24.85 -14.98 -20.22
N LEU A 61 -25.82 -15.89 -20.06
CA LEU A 61 -27.22 -15.61 -20.39
C LEU A 61 -27.82 -14.53 -19.49
N ILE A 62 -27.58 -14.59 -18.17
CA ILE A 62 -28.23 -13.66 -17.22
C ILE A 62 -27.42 -12.39 -16.93
N ILE A 63 -26.12 -12.33 -17.22
CA ILE A 63 -25.31 -11.10 -17.03
C ILE A 63 -25.17 -10.31 -18.33
N ASN A 64 -25.09 -10.99 -19.48
CA ASN A 64 -24.76 -10.34 -20.76
C ASN A 64 -25.90 -10.39 -21.78
N LYS A 65 -26.53 -11.56 -21.99
CA LYS A 65 -27.58 -11.69 -23.02
C LYS A 65 -28.89 -11.03 -22.60
N ASP A 66 -29.39 -11.34 -21.41
CA ASP A 66 -30.62 -10.77 -20.85
C ASP A 66 -30.42 -10.43 -19.36
N PRO A 67 -29.87 -9.23 -19.05
CA PRO A 67 -29.59 -8.79 -17.68
C PRO A 67 -30.82 -8.69 -16.78
N THR A 68 -32.04 -8.63 -17.36
CA THR A 68 -33.28 -8.54 -16.58
C THR A 68 -33.56 -9.81 -15.78
N LEU A 69 -32.96 -10.93 -16.19
CA LEU A 69 -33.08 -12.22 -15.52
C LEU A 69 -32.13 -12.38 -14.32
N LEU A 70 -31.18 -11.46 -14.12
CA LEU A 70 -30.15 -11.60 -13.10
C LEU A 70 -30.73 -11.68 -11.69
N ASP A 71 -31.66 -10.79 -11.34
CA ASP A 71 -32.28 -10.78 -10.00
C ASP A 71 -33.18 -12.02 -9.79
N ASN A 72 -33.79 -12.51 -10.87
CA ASN A 72 -34.70 -13.65 -10.82
C ASN A 72 -34.00 -14.98 -10.53
N PHE A 73 -32.75 -15.15 -10.97
CA PHE A 73 -31.97 -16.38 -10.83
C PHE A 73 -30.80 -16.26 -9.85
N LEU A 74 -30.80 -15.18 -9.05
CA LEU A 74 -29.69 -14.88 -8.15
C LEU A 74 -29.54 -15.98 -7.09
N ASP A 75 -30.64 -16.33 -6.41
CA ASP A 75 -30.65 -17.28 -5.30
C ASP A 75 -30.21 -18.68 -5.76
N GLU A 76 -30.61 -19.12 -6.94
CA GLU A 76 -30.26 -20.42 -7.51
C GLU A 76 -28.77 -20.54 -7.80
N ILE A 77 -28.12 -19.48 -8.30
CA ILE A 77 -26.66 -19.49 -8.51
C ILE A 77 -25.93 -19.42 -7.16
N ILE A 78 -26.38 -18.56 -6.24
CA ILE A 78 -25.74 -18.39 -4.93
C ILE A 78 -25.85 -19.66 -4.07
N ALA A 79 -26.89 -20.49 -4.25
CA ALA A 79 -26.99 -21.78 -3.59
C ALA A 79 -25.76 -22.70 -3.81
N PHE A 80 -25.06 -22.58 -4.93
CA PHE A 80 -23.83 -23.33 -5.22
C PHE A 80 -22.63 -22.89 -4.37
N GLN A 81 -22.74 -21.83 -3.55
CA GLN A 81 -21.68 -21.47 -2.61
C GLN A 81 -21.42 -22.54 -1.54
N ALA A 82 -22.41 -23.40 -1.28
CA ALA A 82 -22.30 -24.52 -0.35
C ALA A 82 -21.78 -25.82 -1.00
N ASP A 83 -21.46 -25.79 -2.31
CA ASP A 83 -20.97 -26.96 -3.03
C ASP A 83 -19.61 -27.42 -2.47
N LYS A 84 -19.39 -28.74 -2.45
CA LYS A 84 -18.15 -29.36 -1.96
C LYS A 84 -16.96 -29.02 -2.85
N SER A 85 -17.19 -28.81 -4.14
CA SER A 85 -16.13 -28.43 -5.08
C SER A 85 -15.62 -27.02 -4.84
N ILE A 86 -14.30 -26.91 -4.62
CA ILE A 86 -13.57 -25.65 -4.46
C ILE A 86 -13.75 -24.78 -5.72
N GLU A 87 -13.73 -25.38 -6.90
CA GLU A 87 -13.83 -24.65 -8.17
C GLU A 87 -15.24 -24.10 -8.40
N VAL A 88 -16.28 -24.79 -7.92
CA VAL A 88 -17.66 -24.29 -7.94
C VAL A 88 -17.81 -23.09 -6.99
N ARG A 89 -17.28 -23.16 -5.77
CA ARG A 89 -17.31 -22.01 -4.85
C ARG A 89 -16.53 -20.81 -5.38
N LYS A 90 -15.37 -21.03 -6.03
CA LYS A 90 -14.62 -19.97 -6.73
C LYS A 90 -15.40 -19.38 -7.91
N PHE A 91 -16.17 -20.20 -8.63
CA PHE A 91 -17.07 -19.72 -9.66
C PHE A 91 -18.12 -18.79 -9.07
N VAL A 92 -18.76 -19.15 -7.95
CA VAL A 92 -19.76 -18.29 -7.28
C VAL A 92 -19.17 -16.93 -6.87
N ILE A 93 -17.94 -16.90 -6.33
CA ILE A 93 -17.26 -15.63 -6.05
C ILE A 93 -17.07 -14.80 -7.34
N GLY A 94 -16.67 -15.45 -8.44
CA GLY A 94 -16.55 -14.78 -9.74
C GLY A 94 -17.88 -14.27 -10.28
N PHE A 95 -18.96 -15.02 -10.06
CA PHE A 95 -20.32 -14.61 -10.41
C PHE A 95 -20.75 -13.37 -9.62
N ILE A 96 -20.53 -13.35 -8.29
CA ILE A 96 -20.80 -12.18 -7.43
C ILE A 96 -20.05 -10.95 -7.96
N GLU A 97 -18.78 -11.11 -8.34
CA GLU A 97 -17.98 -10.03 -8.90
C GLU A 97 -18.61 -9.42 -10.16
N GLU A 98 -19.02 -10.26 -11.11
CA GLU A 98 -19.59 -9.81 -12.39
C GLU A 98 -21.02 -9.30 -12.23
N ALA A 99 -21.83 -9.90 -11.35
CA ALA A 99 -23.17 -9.43 -11.01
C ALA A 99 -23.12 -8.02 -10.41
N CYS A 100 -22.26 -7.77 -9.42
CA CYS A 100 -22.12 -6.46 -8.79
C CYS A 100 -21.51 -5.39 -9.72
N LYS A 101 -20.67 -5.78 -10.70
CA LYS A 101 -20.19 -4.84 -11.73
C LYS A 101 -21.28 -4.48 -12.74
N ARG A 102 -22.21 -5.41 -13.01
CA ARG A 102 -23.37 -5.18 -13.89
C ARG A 102 -24.42 -4.33 -13.20
N ASP A 103 -24.78 -4.69 -11.97
CA ASP A 103 -25.75 -4.01 -11.12
C ASP A 103 -25.26 -4.03 -9.66
N ILE A 104 -24.82 -2.87 -9.18
CA ILE A 104 -24.21 -2.73 -7.85
C ILE A 104 -25.24 -2.82 -6.72
N GLU A 105 -26.54 -2.62 -6.99
CA GLU A 105 -27.58 -2.74 -5.95
C GLU A 105 -27.71 -4.18 -5.44
N LEU A 106 -27.34 -5.17 -6.27
CA LEU A 106 -27.29 -6.58 -5.87
C LEU A 106 -26.29 -6.85 -4.74
N LEU A 107 -25.32 -5.95 -4.50
CA LEU A 107 -24.39 -6.08 -3.38
C LEU A 107 -25.13 -6.16 -2.04
N LEU A 108 -26.30 -5.52 -1.91
CA LEU A 108 -27.15 -5.60 -0.72
C LEU A 108 -27.55 -7.04 -0.37
N LYS A 109 -27.75 -7.90 -1.38
CA LYS A 109 -28.10 -9.31 -1.23
C LYS A 109 -26.87 -10.23 -1.18
N LEU A 110 -25.77 -9.80 -1.82
CA LEU A 110 -24.60 -10.64 -2.07
C LEU A 110 -23.45 -10.48 -1.08
N ILE A 111 -23.37 -9.35 -0.35
CA ILE A 111 -22.23 -9.07 0.52
C ILE A 111 -22.06 -10.10 1.65
N ALA A 112 -23.16 -10.56 2.24
CA ALA A 112 -23.13 -11.59 3.29
C ALA A 112 -22.57 -12.92 2.77
N ASN A 113 -22.96 -13.30 1.54
CA ASN A 113 -22.48 -14.49 0.85
C ASN A 113 -20.97 -14.40 0.55
N LEU A 114 -20.51 -13.24 0.07
CA LEU A 114 -19.09 -13.00 -0.15
C LEU A 114 -18.28 -13.04 1.16
N ASN A 115 -18.84 -12.53 2.26
CA ASN A 115 -18.22 -12.59 3.58
C ASN A 115 -18.06 -14.04 4.08
N MET A 116 -19.09 -14.88 3.88
CA MET A 116 -18.99 -16.30 4.20
C MET A 116 -17.88 -16.99 3.39
N LEU A 117 -17.77 -16.68 2.09
CA LEU A 117 -16.74 -17.22 1.20
C LEU A 117 -15.33 -16.68 1.50
N LEU A 118 -15.20 -15.48 2.06
CA LEU A 118 -13.94 -14.94 2.56
C LEU A 118 -13.43 -15.72 3.78
N ARG A 119 -14.33 -16.36 4.53
CA ARG A 119 -14.04 -17.20 5.70
C ARG A 119 -14.10 -18.70 5.39
N ASP A 120 -13.99 -19.07 4.11
CA ASP A 120 -13.96 -20.47 3.68
C ASP A 120 -12.73 -21.21 4.24
N GLU A 121 -12.90 -22.48 4.58
CA GLU A 121 -11.81 -23.33 5.07
C GLU A 121 -10.70 -23.52 4.01
N ASN A 122 -11.05 -23.42 2.72
CA ASN A 122 -10.10 -23.57 1.63
C ASN A 122 -9.43 -22.26 1.26
N VAL A 123 -8.10 -22.21 1.42
CA VAL A 123 -7.28 -21.03 1.11
C VAL A 123 -7.39 -20.54 -0.34
N ASN A 124 -7.74 -21.41 -1.31
CA ASN A 124 -7.91 -20.97 -2.71
C ASN A 124 -9.23 -20.22 -2.93
N VAL A 125 -10.26 -20.54 -2.14
CA VAL A 125 -11.53 -19.82 -2.13
C VAL A 125 -11.32 -18.45 -1.48
N VAL A 126 -10.66 -18.41 -0.31
CA VAL A 126 -10.28 -17.15 0.38
C VAL A 126 -9.47 -16.23 -0.53
N LYS A 127 -8.43 -16.74 -1.21
CA LYS A 127 -7.64 -15.95 -2.18
C LYS A 127 -8.51 -15.36 -3.29
N LYS A 128 -9.48 -16.11 -3.82
CA LYS A 128 -10.41 -15.60 -4.85
C LYS A 128 -11.37 -14.56 -4.27
N ALA A 129 -11.84 -14.71 -3.04
CA ALA A 129 -12.66 -13.72 -2.35
C ALA A 129 -11.92 -12.39 -2.15
N ILE A 130 -10.63 -12.43 -1.76
CA ILE A 130 -9.78 -11.23 -1.64
C ILE A 130 -9.63 -10.52 -3.01
N LEU A 131 -9.40 -11.26 -4.09
CA LEU A 131 -9.32 -10.67 -5.44
C LEU A 131 -10.61 -9.96 -5.84
N THR A 132 -11.75 -10.56 -5.53
CA THR A 132 -13.06 -10.00 -5.82
C THR A 132 -13.33 -8.77 -4.96
N MET A 133 -13.00 -8.80 -3.66
CA MET A 133 -13.06 -7.61 -2.79
C MET A 133 -12.15 -6.48 -3.29
N THR A 134 -10.98 -6.80 -3.88
CA THR A 134 -10.08 -5.80 -4.47
C THR A 134 -10.74 -5.04 -5.63
N GLN A 135 -11.66 -5.68 -6.36
CA GLN A 135 -12.44 -5.01 -7.40
C GLN A 135 -13.67 -4.32 -6.83
N LEU A 136 -14.41 -4.98 -5.94
CA LEU A 136 -15.71 -4.51 -5.48
C LEU A 136 -15.63 -3.38 -4.46
N TYR A 137 -14.58 -3.29 -3.64
CA TYR A 137 -14.48 -2.24 -2.61
C TYR A 137 -14.62 -0.82 -3.21
N LYS A 138 -13.85 -0.51 -4.26
CA LYS A 138 -13.91 0.78 -4.94
C LYS A 138 -15.22 1.02 -5.69
N VAL A 139 -15.86 -0.04 -6.20
CA VAL A 139 -17.16 0.05 -6.88
C VAL A 139 -18.27 0.34 -5.85
N ALA A 140 -18.24 -0.35 -4.71
CA ALA A 140 -19.14 -0.12 -3.59
C ALA A 140 -19.00 1.30 -3.02
N LEU A 141 -17.76 1.77 -2.80
CA LEU A 141 -17.53 3.14 -2.34
C LEU A 141 -18.04 4.17 -3.35
N GLN A 142 -17.80 3.94 -4.64
CA GLN A 142 -18.30 4.82 -5.70
C GLN A 142 -19.83 4.87 -5.74
N TRP A 143 -20.50 3.74 -5.49
CA TRP A 143 -21.95 3.67 -5.40
C TRP A 143 -22.48 4.42 -4.17
N MET A 144 -21.86 4.25 -3.00
CA MET A 144 -22.22 5.00 -1.79
C MET A 144 -22.12 6.51 -2.03
N VAL A 145 -21.00 6.97 -2.61
CA VAL A 145 -20.74 8.40 -2.85
C VAL A 145 -21.67 9.01 -3.91
N LYS A 146 -22.10 8.24 -4.90
CA LYS A 146 -23.03 8.70 -5.95
C LYS A 146 -24.50 8.68 -5.51
N SER A 147 -24.82 7.94 -4.44
CA SER A 147 -26.19 7.81 -3.94
C SER A 147 -26.62 9.10 -3.24
N ARG A 148 -27.69 9.73 -3.74
CA ARG A 148 -28.20 11.00 -3.17
C ARG A 148 -28.86 10.82 -1.81
N VAL A 149 -29.52 9.69 -1.63
CA VAL A 149 -30.19 9.28 -0.39
C VAL A 149 -29.71 7.88 -0.11
N ILE A 150 -29.28 7.65 1.13
CA ILE A 150 -28.75 6.38 1.57
C ILE A 150 -29.79 5.75 2.47
N SER A 151 -30.20 4.52 2.14
CA SER A 151 -31.12 3.74 2.97
C SER A 151 -30.37 2.99 4.06
N GLU A 152 -31.07 2.62 5.15
CA GLU A 152 -30.50 1.83 6.26
C GLU A 152 -29.87 0.52 5.78
N LEU A 153 -30.41 -0.09 4.72
CA LEU A 153 -29.86 -1.31 4.14
C LEU A 153 -28.53 -1.06 3.40
N GLN A 154 -28.38 0.11 2.75
CA GLN A 154 -27.13 0.52 2.13
C GLN A 154 -26.07 0.86 3.17
N GLU A 155 -26.45 1.50 4.28
CA GLU A 155 -25.58 1.76 5.42
C GLU A 155 -25.01 0.46 5.98
N ALA A 156 -25.88 -0.51 6.31
CA ALA A 156 -25.48 -1.82 6.82
C ALA A 156 -24.60 -2.59 5.80
N CYS A 157 -24.88 -2.45 4.50
CA CYS A 157 -24.05 -3.04 3.46
C CYS A 157 -22.64 -2.42 3.44
N TRP A 158 -22.53 -1.10 3.54
CA TRP A 158 -21.23 -0.43 3.59
C TRP A 158 -20.44 -0.80 4.83
N ASP A 159 -21.08 -0.88 5.99
CA ASP A 159 -20.43 -1.30 7.24
C ASP A 159 -19.86 -2.71 7.11
N MET A 160 -20.59 -3.62 6.45
CA MET A 160 -20.08 -4.96 6.16
C MET A 160 -18.90 -4.94 5.19
N VAL A 161 -18.96 -4.14 4.12
CA VAL A 161 -17.84 -3.96 3.18
C VAL A 161 -16.59 -3.42 3.89
N SER A 162 -16.76 -2.43 4.77
CA SER A 162 -15.67 -1.83 5.54
C SER A 162 -15.08 -2.83 6.54
N ALA A 163 -15.94 -3.56 7.28
CA ALA A 163 -15.49 -4.61 8.20
C ALA A 163 -14.71 -5.72 7.46
N MET A 164 -15.20 -6.16 6.29
CA MET A 164 -14.50 -7.14 5.46
C MET A 164 -13.16 -6.61 4.94
N ALA A 165 -13.05 -5.31 4.63
CA ALA A 165 -11.78 -4.70 4.27
C ALA A 165 -10.78 -4.76 5.45
N GLY A 166 -11.26 -4.46 6.67
CA GLY A 166 -10.49 -4.65 7.91
C GLY A 166 -10.02 -6.09 8.11
N ASP A 167 -10.91 -7.06 7.92
CA ASP A 167 -10.58 -8.49 8.01
C ASP A 167 -9.47 -8.88 7.03
N ILE A 168 -9.48 -8.36 5.79
CA ILE A 168 -8.42 -8.64 4.80
C ILE A 168 -7.08 -8.01 5.20
N ILE A 169 -7.09 -6.84 5.86
CA ILE A 169 -5.85 -6.27 6.41
C ILE A 169 -5.25 -7.20 7.47
N LEU A 170 -6.08 -7.80 8.33
CA LEU A 170 -5.63 -8.79 9.32
C LEU A 170 -5.07 -10.06 8.67
N LEU A 171 -5.51 -10.39 7.45
CA LEU A 171 -4.95 -11.52 6.68
C LEU A 171 -3.51 -11.28 6.18
N LEU A 172 -2.90 -10.10 6.42
CA LEU A 172 -1.45 -9.93 6.31
C LEU A 172 -0.69 -10.84 7.28
N ASP A 173 -1.30 -11.18 8.42
CA ASP A 173 -0.73 -12.07 9.45
C ASP A 173 -1.17 -13.53 9.28
N SER A 174 -1.87 -13.88 8.20
CA SER A 174 -2.27 -15.27 7.93
C SER A 174 -1.05 -16.20 7.79
N ASP A 175 -1.15 -17.42 8.29
CA ASP A 175 -0.11 -18.45 8.13
C ASP A 175 0.12 -18.86 6.65
N ASN A 176 -0.90 -18.71 5.81
CA ASN A 176 -0.80 -19.03 4.38
C ASN A 176 -0.12 -17.92 3.56
N ASP A 177 1.01 -18.24 2.95
CA ASP A 177 1.80 -17.32 2.12
C ASP A 177 1.04 -16.74 0.91
N GLY A 178 0.16 -17.55 0.32
CA GLY A 178 -0.68 -17.14 -0.79
C GLY A 178 -1.75 -16.13 -0.36
N ILE A 179 -2.36 -16.31 0.82
CA ILE A 179 -3.33 -15.36 1.37
C ILE A 179 -2.65 -14.02 1.64
N ARG A 180 -1.48 -14.02 2.30
CA ARG A 180 -0.70 -12.79 2.54
C ARG A 180 -0.40 -12.04 1.25
N THR A 181 0.02 -12.75 0.19
CA THR A 181 0.25 -12.16 -1.14
C THR A 181 -0.97 -11.42 -1.68
N HIS A 182 -2.16 -12.02 -1.56
CA HIS A 182 -3.40 -11.41 -2.03
C HIS A 182 -3.85 -10.26 -1.15
N ALA A 183 -3.68 -10.37 0.18
CA ALA A 183 -3.95 -9.30 1.13
C ALA A 183 -3.11 -8.04 0.83
N ILE A 184 -1.81 -8.18 0.52
CA ILE A 184 -0.95 -7.07 0.11
C ILE A 184 -1.54 -6.31 -1.10
N LYS A 185 -2.03 -7.05 -2.11
CA LYS A 185 -2.64 -6.45 -3.31
C LYS A 185 -3.96 -5.77 -3.03
N PHE A 186 -4.75 -6.30 -2.10
CA PHE A 186 -5.96 -5.63 -1.61
C PHE A 186 -5.60 -4.33 -0.88
N VAL A 187 -4.65 -4.38 0.05
CA VAL A 187 -4.18 -3.22 0.83
C VAL A 187 -3.61 -2.13 -0.08
N GLU A 188 -2.85 -2.46 -1.12
CA GLU A 188 -2.44 -1.50 -2.16
C GLU A 188 -3.64 -0.79 -2.80
N GLY A 189 -4.64 -1.55 -3.24
CA GLY A 189 -5.86 -0.99 -3.82
C GLY A 189 -6.62 -0.12 -2.84
N LEU A 190 -6.68 -0.51 -1.56
CA LEU A 190 -7.32 0.23 -0.50
C LEU A 190 -6.62 1.58 -0.25
N ILE A 191 -5.29 1.58 -0.09
CA ILE A 191 -4.49 2.80 0.11
C ILE A 191 -4.69 3.77 -1.05
N VAL A 192 -4.61 3.29 -2.30
CA VAL A 192 -4.84 4.12 -3.48
C VAL A 192 -6.28 4.66 -3.50
N THR A 193 -7.29 3.86 -3.17
CA THR A 193 -8.69 4.29 -3.17
C THR A 193 -8.96 5.36 -2.09
N LEU A 194 -8.39 5.17 -0.90
CA LEU A 194 -8.60 6.00 0.29
C LEU A 194 -7.59 7.14 0.45
N SER A 195 -6.91 7.52 -0.63
CA SER A 195 -6.05 8.70 -0.68
C SER A 195 -6.37 9.54 -1.92
N PRO A 196 -6.20 10.88 -1.85
CA PRO A 196 -6.57 11.76 -2.94
C PRO A 196 -5.55 11.66 -4.07
N ARG A 197 -6.01 11.83 -5.31
CA ARG A 197 -5.12 12.10 -6.44
C ARG A 197 -4.53 13.52 -6.31
N MET A 198 -3.30 13.66 -6.77
CA MET A 198 -2.59 14.93 -6.93
C MET A 198 -2.31 15.20 -8.41
N ALA A 199 -1.88 16.43 -8.74
CA ALA A 199 -1.61 16.84 -10.12
C ALA A 199 -0.53 15.99 -10.82
N ASP A 200 0.42 15.48 -10.05
CA ASP A 200 1.54 14.64 -10.46
C ASP A 200 1.26 13.14 -10.30
N SER A 201 0.04 12.72 -9.96
CA SER A 201 -0.29 11.30 -9.80
C SER A 201 -0.32 10.55 -11.15
N GLU A 202 0.50 9.51 -11.27
CA GLU A 202 0.55 8.65 -12.46
C GLU A 202 -0.53 7.55 -12.39
N ILE A 203 -1.72 7.82 -12.95
CA ILE A 203 -2.84 6.86 -12.92
C ILE A 203 -2.83 5.94 -14.16
N PRO A 204 -2.81 4.60 -13.99
CA PRO A 204 -2.97 3.69 -15.11
C PRO A 204 -4.32 3.88 -15.83
N ARG A 205 -4.34 3.82 -17.16
CA ARG A 205 -5.56 4.03 -17.97
C ARG A 205 -6.76 3.18 -17.54
N ARG A 206 -6.53 1.95 -17.07
CA ARG A 206 -7.61 1.05 -16.60
C ARG A 206 -8.30 1.58 -15.33
N GLN A 207 -7.62 2.41 -14.55
CA GLN A 207 -8.05 2.92 -13.24
C GLN A 207 -8.47 4.40 -13.30
N GLU A 208 -8.54 5.00 -14.50
CA GLU A 208 -8.84 6.42 -14.66
C GLU A 208 -10.17 6.83 -14.02
N HIS A 209 -11.18 5.96 -14.17
CA HIS A 209 -12.54 6.17 -13.68
C HIS A 209 -12.81 5.61 -12.29
N ASP A 210 -11.82 4.94 -11.68
CA ASP A 210 -11.94 4.47 -10.30
C ASP A 210 -12.07 5.66 -9.34
N ILE A 211 -12.86 5.48 -8.28
CA ILE A 211 -12.99 6.49 -7.23
C ILE A 211 -11.66 6.67 -6.47
N SER A 212 -11.44 7.88 -5.99
CA SER A 212 -10.34 8.26 -5.12
C SER A 212 -10.84 9.30 -4.13
N LEU A 213 -10.11 9.50 -3.04
CA LEU A 213 -10.58 10.30 -1.90
C LEU A 213 -10.91 11.76 -2.28
N ASP A 214 -10.20 12.34 -3.26
CA ASP A 214 -10.45 13.69 -3.79
C ASP A 214 -11.85 13.88 -4.40
N ARG A 215 -12.52 12.78 -4.78
CA ARG A 215 -13.86 12.80 -5.37
C ARG A 215 -14.97 12.60 -4.33
N ILE A 216 -14.64 12.47 -3.05
CA ILE A 216 -15.61 12.27 -1.97
C ILE A 216 -16.02 13.62 -1.37
N PRO A 217 -17.32 13.98 -1.38
CA PRO A 217 -17.79 15.21 -0.74
C PRO A 217 -17.51 15.19 0.77
N ARG A 218 -17.05 16.31 1.32
CA ARG A 218 -16.74 16.44 2.75
C ARG A 218 -17.98 16.44 3.64
N ASP A 219 -19.12 16.81 3.07
CA ASP A 219 -20.45 16.93 3.67
C ASP A 219 -21.38 15.77 3.32
N HIS A 220 -20.82 14.65 2.86
CA HIS A 220 -21.58 13.46 2.53
C HIS A 220 -22.27 12.88 3.79
N PRO A 221 -23.56 12.48 3.71
CA PRO A 221 -24.39 12.21 4.90
C PRO A 221 -23.94 11.00 5.73
N TYR A 222 -23.30 10.01 5.11
CA TYR A 222 -22.88 8.77 5.76
C TYR A 222 -21.37 8.55 5.72
N ILE A 223 -20.80 8.50 4.50
CA ILE A 223 -19.36 8.37 4.27
C ILE A 223 -18.60 9.60 4.79
N GLN A 224 -17.70 9.39 5.76
CA GLN A 224 -16.90 10.45 6.36
C GLN A 224 -15.50 10.49 5.76
N TYR A 225 -15.15 11.58 5.08
CA TYR A 225 -13.85 11.76 4.43
C TYR A 225 -12.67 11.51 5.40
N ASN A 226 -12.72 12.09 6.60
CA ASN A 226 -11.59 12.03 7.54
C ASN A 226 -11.36 10.62 8.08
N VAL A 227 -12.44 9.85 8.27
CA VAL A 227 -12.34 8.44 8.68
C VAL A 227 -11.65 7.63 7.60
N LEU A 228 -12.10 7.76 6.35
CA LEU A 228 -11.48 7.09 5.21
C LEU A 228 -10.01 7.48 5.00
N TRP A 229 -9.66 8.76 5.19
CA TRP A 229 -8.28 9.22 5.12
C TRP A 229 -7.37 8.54 6.15
N GLU A 230 -7.81 8.49 7.41
CA GLU A 230 -7.06 7.83 8.47
C GLU A 230 -7.00 6.31 8.28
N GLU A 231 -8.07 5.68 7.77
CA GLU A 231 -8.06 4.27 7.38
C GLU A 231 -7.02 3.98 6.28
N GLY A 232 -6.95 4.82 5.25
CA GLY A 232 -5.95 4.70 4.18
C GLY A 232 -4.51 4.79 4.71
N LYS A 233 -4.25 5.73 5.63
CA LYS A 233 -2.95 5.87 6.29
C LYS A 233 -2.63 4.69 7.21
N ALA A 234 -3.60 4.23 7.99
CA ALA A 234 -3.44 3.07 8.86
C ALA A 234 -3.14 1.81 8.05
N ALA A 235 -3.80 1.62 6.89
CA ALA A 235 -3.52 0.52 5.98
C ALA A 235 -2.08 0.57 5.41
N LEU A 236 -1.56 1.77 5.08
CA LEU A 236 -0.16 1.95 4.71
C LEU A 236 0.77 1.58 5.85
N GLU A 237 0.48 2.01 7.08
CA GLU A 237 1.29 1.67 8.25
C GLU A 237 1.36 0.16 8.49
N GLN A 238 0.25 -0.57 8.31
CA GLN A 238 0.25 -2.04 8.39
C GLN A 238 1.13 -2.68 7.30
N LEU A 239 1.08 -2.18 6.07
CA LEU A 239 1.94 -2.67 4.98
C LEU A 239 3.42 -2.40 5.26
N LEU A 240 3.76 -1.23 5.81
CA LEU A 240 5.13 -0.88 6.19
C LEU A 240 5.65 -1.77 7.33
N LYS A 241 4.84 -2.00 8.37
CA LYS A 241 5.15 -2.93 9.47
C LYS A 241 5.35 -4.36 8.97
N PHE A 242 4.51 -4.80 8.04
CA PHE A 242 4.62 -6.13 7.43
C PHE A 242 5.97 -6.35 6.74
N MET A 243 6.51 -5.33 6.04
CA MET A 243 7.78 -5.44 5.30
C MET A 243 9.01 -5.65 6.19
N VAL A 244 8.97 -5.19 7.45
CA VAL A 244 10.07 -5.35 8.40
C VAL A 244 9.93 -6.61 9.26
N HIS A 245 8.90 -7.44 9.02
CA HIS A 245 8.71 -8.67 9.76
C HIS A 245 9.86 -9.68 9.47
N PRO A 246 10.53 -10.22 10.49
CA PRO A 246 11.75 -11.04 10.30
C PRO A 246 11.52 -12.36 9.55
N ALA A 247 10.29 -12.87 9.57
CA ALA A 247 9.88 -14.09 8.88
C ALA A 247 9.10 -13.85 7.58
N ILE A 248 9.12 -12.63 7.02
CA ILE A 248 8.48 -12.36 5.73
C ILE A 248 9.09 -13.23 4.62
N SER A 249 8.24 -13.84 3.79
CA SER A 249 8.69 -14.65 2.67
C SER A 249 9.24 -13.81 1.52
N SER A 250 10.10 -14.41 0.69
CA SER A 250 10.64 -13.73 -0.50
C SER A 250 9.55 -13.24 -1.46
N ILE A 251 8.45 -13.98 -1.62
CA ILE A 251 7.36 -13.63 -2.54
C ILE A 251 6.53 -12.48 -1.97
N ASN A 252 6.20 -12.54 -0.67
CA ASN A 252 5.46 -11.46 -0.04
C ASN A 252 6.27 -10.16 -0.03
N LEU A 253 7.59 -10.24 0.24
CA LEU A 253 8.47 -9.07 0.25
C LEU A 253 8.58 -8.42 -1.14
N THR A 254 8.78 -9.21 -2.21
CA THR A 254 8.81 -8.64 -3.58
C THR A 254 7.45 -8.11 -4.02
N THR A 255 6.35 -8.73 -3.58
CA THR A 255 4.99 -8.22 -3.83
C THR A 255 4.78 -6.87 -3.14
N ALA A 256 5.16 -6.75 -1.86
CA ALA A 256 5.06 -5.50 -1.10
C ALA A 256 5.94 -4.39 -1.69
N LEU A 257 7.16 -4.71 -2.15
CA LEU A 257 8.01 -3.77 -2.89
C LEU A 257 7.29 -3.20 -4.11
N GLY A 258 6.70 -4.06 -4.94
CA GLY A 258 5.93 -3.62 -6.11
C GLY A 258 4.69 -2.82 -5.74
N SER A 259 4.00 -3.19 -4.65
CA SER A 259 2.86 -2.45 -4.13
C SER A 259 3.22 -1.04 -3.68
N LEU A 260 4.30 -0.88 -2.91
CA LEU A 260 4.80 0.44 -2.51
C LEU A 260 5.22 1.29 -3.73
N ALA A 261 5.85 0.69 -4.74
CA ALA A 261 6.22 1.41 -5.98
C ALA A 261 4.98 1.91 -6.76
N ASN A 262 3.89 1.15 -6.72
CA ASN A 262 2.62 1.55 -7.32
C ASN A 262 1.95 2.66 -6.50
N ILE A 263 1.97 2.56 -5.17
CA ILE A 263 1.45 3.59 -4.26
C ILE A 263 2.23 4.89 -4.46
N ALA A 264 3.57 4.88 -4.43
CA ALA A 264 4.39 6.08 -4.60
C ALA A 264 4.12 6.83 -5.92
N ARG A 265 3.92 6.12 -7.03
CA ARG A 265 3.66 6.74 -8.34
C ARG A 265 2.22 7.23 -8.49
N GLN A 266 1.26 6.46 -7.98
CA GLN A 266 -0.15 6.86 -8.03
C GLN A 266 -0.50 7.89 -6.96
N ARG A 267 0.22 7.90 -5.85
CA ARG A 267 0.03 8.74 -4.67
C ARG A 267 1.39 9.28 -4.19
N PRO A 268 1.92 10.32 -4.87
CA PRO A 268 3.23 10.87 -4.54
C PRO A 268 3.36 11.49 -3.15
N MET A 269 2.26 11.79 -2.46
CA MET A 269 2.28 12.21 -1.06
C MET A 269 2.88 11.17 -0.10
N PHE A 270 2.90 9.89 -0.50
CA PHE A 270 3.50 8.79 0.26
C PHE A 270 4.92 8.44 -0.21
N MET A 271 5.52 9.26 -1.09
CA MET A 271 6.84 8.99 -1.66
C MET A 271 7.90 8.88 -0.54
N SER A 272 7.85 9.79 0.44
CA SER A 272 8.80 9.81 1.56
C SER A 272 8.78 8.50 2.34
N GLU A 273 7.60 8.01 2.72
CA GLU A 273 7.41 6.77 3.47
C GLU A 273 7.86 5.55 2.67
N VAL A 274 7.62 5.54 1.35
CA VAL A 274 8.06 4.46 0.47
C VAL A 274 9.59 4.42 0.34
N ILE A 275 10.23 5.57 0.14
CA ILE A 275 11.70 5.63 0.07
C ILE A 275 12.31 5.22 1.41
N GLN A 276 11.77 5.69 2.53
CA GLN A 276 12.22 5.29 3.86
C GLN A 276 12.09 3.77 4.08
N ALA A 277 11.00 3.15 3.63
CA ALA A 277 10.82 1.70 3.70
C ALA A 277 11.87 0.93 2.89
N TYR A 278 12.22 1.45 1.71
CA TYR A 278 13.27 0.86 0.86
C TYR A 278 14.66 1.00 1.49
N GLU A 279 14.96 2.13 2.13
CA GLU A 279 16.20 2.33 2.89
C GLU A 279 16.29 1.35 4.06
N THR A 280 15.23 1.25 4.86
CA THR A 280 15.16 0.33 6.00
C THR A 280 15.33 -1.12 5.56
N LEU A 281 14.67 -1.54 4.47
CA LEU A 281 14.82 -2.89 3.93
C LEU A 281 16.24 -3.14 3.41
N HIS A 282 16.85 -2.16 2.72
CA HIS A 282 18.20 -2.32 2.19
C HIS A 282 19.23 -2.50 3.32
N ALA A 283 19.07 -1.75 4.41
CA ALA A 283 19.92 -1.87 5.59
C ALA A 283 19.64 -3.15 6.40
N ASN A 284 18.40 -3.64 6.40
CA ASN A 284 17.94 -4.74 7.25
C ASN A 284 17.23 -5.83 6.44
N LEU A 285 17.95 -6.53 5.56
CA LEU A 285 17.36 -7.67 4.86
C LEU A 285 17.02 -8.79 5.86
N PRO A 286 15.83 -9.43 5.74
CA PRO A 286 15.46 -10.51 6.64
C PRO A 286 16.48 -11.67 6.59
N PRO A 287 17.00 -12.12 7.75
CA PRO A 287 18.07 -13.12 7.80
C PRO A 287 17.57 -14.53 7.42
N THR A 288 16.26 -14.72 7.36
CA THR A 288 15.58 -15.96 6.96
C THR A 288 15.63 -16.22 5.45
N LEU A 289 16.02 -15.22 4.65
CA LEU A 289 16.10 -15.34 3.20
C LEU A 289 17.37 -16.09 2.76
N ALA A 290 17.20 -17.09 1.90
CA ALA A 290 18.31 -17.78 1.25
C ALA A 290 19.08 -16.84 0.30
N LYS A 291 20.34 -17.16 0.00
CA LYS A 291 21.19 -16.36 -0.91
C LYS A 291 20.53 -16.03 -2.25
N SER A 292 19.85 -17.01 -2.86
CA SER A 292 19.12 -16.82 -4.11
C SER A 292 17.93 -15.85 -3.97
N GLN A 293 17.24 -15.88 -2.82
CA GLN A 293 16.13 -14.99 -2.50
C GLN A 293 16.63 -13.56 -2.26
N VAL A 294 17.74 -13.40 -1.54
CA VAL A 294 18.39 -12.09 -1.33
C VAL A 294 18.71 -11.42 -2.68
N SER A 295 19.32 -12.16 -3.62
CA SER A 295 19.60 -11.65 -4.96
C SER A 295 18.32 -11.28 -5.71
N SER A 296 17.25 -12.06 -5.59
CA SER A 296 15.95 -11.77 -6.20
C SER A 296 15.32 -10.50 -5.63
N VAL A 297 15.34 -10.33 -4.30
CA VAL A 297 14.82 -9.14 -3.61
C VAL A 297 15.60 -7.90 -4.03
N ARG A 298 16.93 -7.95 -4.02
CA ARG A 298 17.79 -6.83 -4.48
C ARG A 298 17.51 -6.43 -5.92
N LYS A 299 17.32 -7.41 -6.82
CA LYS A 299 16.96 -7.15 -8.22
C LYS A 299 15.61 -6.44 -8.34
N ASN A 300 14.60 -6.87 -7.56
CA ASN A 300 13.29 -6.22 -7.55
C ASN A 300 13.33 -4.83 -6.92
N LEU A 301 14.08 -4.66 -5.82
CA LEU A 301 14.29 -3.35 -5.19
C LEU A 301 14.92 -2.35 -6.17
N LYS A 302 15.98 -2.76 -6.89
CA LYS A 302 16.59 -1.96 -7.97
C LYS A 302 15.56 -1.58 -9.03
N LEU A 303 14.76 -2.54 -9.51
CA LEU A 303 13.74 -2.30 -10.54
C LEU A 303 12.70 -1.28 -10.07
N HIS A 304 12.22 -1.40 -8.84
CA HIS A 304 11.22 -0.50 -8.28
C HIS A 304 11.78 0.90 -8.01
N LEU A 305 13.01 1.02 -7.48
CA LEU A 305 13.70 2.30 -7.35
C LEU A 305 13.87 3.01 -8.70
N LEU A 306 14.27 2.29 -9.76
CA LEU A 306 14.36 2.87 -11.10
C LEU A 306 13.00 3.30 -11.65
N SER A 307 11.93 2.55 -11.34
CA SER A 307 10.57 2.92 -11.73
C SER A 307 10.08 4.18 -10.99
N VAL A 308 10.39 4.29 -9.70
CA VAL A 308 10.05 5.46 -8.88
C VAL A 308 10.88 6.68 -9.30
N LEU A 309 12.16 6.51 -9.63
CA LEU A 309 13.05 7.59 -10.08
C LEU A 309 12.56 8.29 -11.35
N LYS A 310 11.79 7.60 -12.21
CA LYS A 310 11.18 8.21 -13.40
C LYS A 310 10.09 9.22 -13.08
N HIS A 311 9.51 9.13 -11.89
CA HIS A 311 8.36 9.92 -11.50
C HIS A 311 8.78 11.36 -11.19
N PRO A 312 8.07 12.41 -11.68
CA PRO A 312 8.46 13.80 -11.44
C PRO A 312 8.61 14.17 -9.96
N ALA A 313 7.74 13.63 -9.11
CA ALA A 313 7.79 13.87 -7.66
C ALA A 313 9.02 13.25 -6.96
N SER A 314 9.79 12.39 -7.63
CA SER A 314 10.99 11.80 -7.04
C SER A 314 12.17 12.77 -6.98
N LEU A 315 12.05 13.98 -7.56
CA LEU A 315 13.13 14.98 -7.58
C LEU A 315 13.61 15.36 -6.18
N GLU A 316 12.71 15.46 -5.22
CA GLU A 316 13.04 15.77 -3.81
C GLU A 316 13.87 14.65 -3.15
N PHE A 317 13.66 13.40 -3.56
CA PHE A 317 14.31 12.20 -3.03
C PHE A 317 15.42 11.68 -3.93
N GLN A 318 15.81 12.44 -4.97
CA GLN A 318 16.75 11.99 -6.00
C GLN A 318 18.07 11.52 -5.40
N ALA A 319 18.62 12.27 -4.43
CA ALA A 319 19.89 11.93 -3.79
C ALA A 319 19.81 10.57 -3.09
N GLN A 320 18.77 10.34 -2.29
CA GLN A 320 18.54 9.10 -1.55
C GLN A 320 18.37 7.91 -2.50
N ILE A 321 17.51 8.04 -3.50
CA ILE A 321 17.25 6.99 -4.50
C ILE A 321 18.51 6.66 -5.29
N THR A 322 19.28 7.68 -5.70
CA THR A 322 20.54 7.50 -6.44
C THR A 322 21.56 6.73 -5.62
N THR A 323 21.72 7.09 -4.34
CA THR A 323 22.65 6.40 -3.45
C THR A 323 22.26 4.92 -3.28
N LEU A 324 20.99 4.63 -2.98
CA LEU A 324 20.52 3.23 -2.89
C LEU A 324 20.77 2.45 -4.19
N LEU A 325 20.54 3.07 -5.35
CA LEU A 325 20.78 2.43 -6.64
C LEU A 325 22.27 2.11 -6.86
N VAL A 326 23.17 2.99 -6.44
CA VAL A 326 24.62 2.75 -6.48
C VAL A 326 25.00 1.59 -5.56
N ASP A 327 24.47 1.54 -4.33
CA ASP A 327 24.74 0.45 -3.39
C ASP A 327 24.27 -0.91 -3.91
N LEU A 328 23.19 -0.91 -4.70
CA LEU A 328 22.66 -2.08 -5.41
C LEU A 328 23.42 -2.41 -6.70
N GLY A 329 24.52 -1.70 -7.01
CA GLY A 329 25.36 -1.94 -8.18
C GLY A 329 24.76 -1.44 -9.49
N THR A 330 23.93 -0.39 -9.46
CA THR A 330 23.35 0.23 -10.66
C THR A 330 24.36 1.17 -11.31
N PRO A 331 24.72 0.98 -12.60
CA PRO A 331 25.62 1.89 -13.29
C PRO A 331 25.05 3.31 -13.41
N GLN A 332 25.90 4.33 -13.30
CA GLN A 332 25.47 5.74 -13.38
C GLN A 332 24.73 6.09 -14.68
N ALA A 333 25.11 5.46 -15.80
CA ALA A 333 24.42 5.62 -17.09
C ALA A 333 23.00 5.03 -17.08
N GLU A 334 22.73 4.00 -16.28
CA GLU A 334 21.38 3.46 -16.09
C GLU A 334 20.54 4.42 -15.23
N ILE A 335 21.11 4.97 -14.14
CA ILE A 335 20.43 5.96 -13.29
C ILE A 335 20.06 7.20 -14.12
N ALA A 336 21.02 7.78 -14.84
CA ALA A 336 20.80 8.97 -15.67
C ALA A 336 19.71 8.80 -16.74
N ARG A 337 19.55 7.60 -17.31
CA ARG A 337 18.49 7.30 -18.29
C ARG A 337 17.08 7.26 -17.69
N ASN A 338 16.97 7.06 -16.38
CA ASN A 338 15.70 6.97 -15.66
C ASN A 338 15.37 8.24 -14.88
N MET A 339 16.18 9.29 -15.00
CA MET A 339 15.91 10.60 -14.40
C MET A 339 14.73 11.30 -15.08
N PRO A 340 13.85 12.01 -14.34
CA PRO A 340 12.80 12.81 -14.95
C PRO A 340 13.44 13.95 -15.75
N SER A 341 12.91 14.25 -16.94
CA SER A 341 13.45 15.34 -17.76
C SER A 341 13.15 16.69 -17.09
N SER A 342 14.17 17.50 -16.80
CA SER A 342 14.02 18.86 -16.24
C SER A 342 13.33 19.86 -17.18
N LYS A 343 12.71 19.41 -18.28
CA LYS A 343 12.14 20.28 -19.31
C LYS A 343 10.76 20.86 -18.94
N ASP A 344 10.03 20.27 -17.99
CA ASP A 344 8.66 20.72 -17.69
C ASP A 344 8.56 21.87 -16.68
N THR A 345 9.63 22.18 -15.93
CA THR A 345 9.66 23.32 -14.99
C THR A 345 9.98 24.68 -15.63
N ARG A 346 10.17 24.73 -16.96
CA ARG A 346 10.50 25.98 -17.71
C ARG A 346 9.36 26.50 -18.58
N LYS A 347 8.10 26.26 -18.24
CA LYS A 347 6.99 27.06 -18.80
C LYS A 347 6.95 28.43 -18.10
N ARG A 348 7.77 29.36 -18.59
CA ARG A 348 7.50 30.80 -18.46
C ARG A 348 6.10 31.08 -19.03
N PRO A 349 5.30 31.98 -18.45
CA PRO A 349 4.08 32.44 -19.10
C PRO A 349 4.51 33.14 -20.39
N ARG A 350 4.22 32.52 -21.54
CA ARG A 350 4.46 33.12 -22.84
C ARG A 350 3.28 34.05 -23.09
N ASP A 351 3.53 35.33 -22.86
CA ASP A 351 2.63 36.42 -23.21
C ASP A 351 2.44 36.40 -24.74
N ASP A 352 1.20 36.24 -25.17
CA ASP A 352 0.79 36.36 -26.57
C ASP A 352 0.67 37.85 -26.87
N SER A 353 1.67 38.42 -27.54
CA SER A 353 1.51 39.69 -28.24
C SER A 353 2.07 39.57 -29.66
N ASP A 354 1.12 39.43 -30.57
CA ASP A 354 1.23 39.59 -32.01
C ASP A 354 1.89 40.94 -32.37
N SER A 355 2.93 40.92 -33.20
CA SER A 355 3.18 42.00 -34.17
C SER A 355 4.29 41.62 -35.15
N THR A 356 3.85 41.44 -36.38
CA THR A 356 4.67 41.54 -37.58
C THR A 356 5.23 42.96 -37.75
N LEU A 357 6.48 43.05 -38.20
CA LEU A 357 7.04 44.02 -39.16
C LEU A 357 8.39 44.68 -38.79
N LYS A 358 9.33 44.51 -39.74
CA LYS A 358 10.38 45.43 -40.22
C LYS A 358 11.76 45.49 -39.53
N LYS A 359 12.73 45.00 -40.33
CA LYS A 359 14.15 45.34 -40.42
C LYS A 359 14.43 46.86 -40.25
N MET A 360 15.48 47.22 -39.52
CA MET A 360 16.66 47.92 -40.06
C MET A 360 17.81 48.03 -39.05
N LYS A 361 18.99 48.22 -39.62
CA LYS A 361 20.37 48.13 -39.14
C LYS A 361 20.90 49.52 -38.78
N LEU A 362 21.63 49.68 -37.65
CA LEU A 362 22.94 50.37 -37.54
C LEU A 362 23.39 50.47 -36.06
N GLU A 363 24.67 50.15 -35.82
CA GLU A 363 25.52 50.59 -34.70
C GLU A 363 26.13 51.99 -35.00
N PRO A 364 27.00 52.62 -34.16
CA PRO A 364 27.30 52.47 -32.71
C PRO A 364 27.43 53.85 -31.98
N ASN A 365 27.90 53.81 -30.72
CA ASN A 365 28.83 54.73 -30.02
C ASN A 365 28.39 55.48 -28.73
N LEU A 366 29.17 55.18 -27.67
CA LEU A 366 29.89 56.04 -26.71
C LEU A 366 29.17 56.69 -25.49
N GLY A 367 29.92 56.67 -24.38
CA GLY A 367 29.68 57.33 -23.09
C GLY A 367 29.73 56.30 -21.94
N GLU A 368 30.89 55.86 -21.45
CA GLU A 368 31.84 56.52 -20.52
C GLU A 368 31.25 56.83 -19.12
N ASP A 369 32.15 56.65 -18.13
CA ASP A 369 32.13 56.88 -16.67
C ASP A 369 31.57 55.77 -15.77
N ASP A 370 32.42 54.95 -15.14
CA ASP A 370 33.31 55.16 -13.96
C ASP A 370 32.55 55.13 -12.62
N GLU A 371 32.76 54.06 -11.83
CA GLU A 371 33.63 54.09 -10.63
C GLU A 371 33.57 52.73 -9.89
N ASP A 372 34.73 52.07 -9.83
CA ASP A 372 35.07 50.99 -8.90
C ASP A 372 35.12 51.51 -7.46
N LYS A 373 34.54 50.76 -6.51
CA LYS A 373 35.09 50.61 -5.15
C LYS A 373 34.78 49.23 -4.57
N ASP A 374 35.84 48.43 -4.49
CA ASP A 374 35.99 47.28 -3.60
C ASP A 374 35.81 47.68 -2.12
N LEU A 375 35.26 46.76 -1.32
CA LEU A 375 35.83 46.25 -0.04
C LEU A 375 34.78 45.40 0.73
N GLU A 376 35.03 44.09 0.74
CA GLU A 376 34.89 43.04 1.78
C GLU A 376 34.03 43.21 3.08
N PRO A 377 33.65 42.08 3.75
CA PRO A 377 32.39 41.90 4.47
C PRO A 377 32.46 41.84 6.02
N GLY A 378 31.27 41.90 6.66
CA GLY A 378 30.95 41.34 7.99
C GLY A 378 30.27 42.34 8.97
N PRO A 379 29.65 41.90 10.10
CA PRO A 379 29.16 40.57 10.48
C PRO A 379 27.71 40.54 11.08
N SER A 380 27.14 39.34 11.14
CA SER A 380 26.12 38.80 12.07
C SER A 380 24.98 39.70 12.61
N GLY A 381 23.75 39.34 12.25
CA GLY A 381 22.52 39.67 13.00
C GLY A 381 21.61 38.44 13.04
N THR A 382 21.54 37.80 14.20
CA THR A 382 20.68 36.65 14.53
C THR A 382 19.20 37.02 14.42
N SER A 383 18.41 36.25 13.66
CA SER A 383 16.95 36.24 13.78
C SER A 383 16.34 34.95 13.20
N LYS A 384 16.12 34.00 14.12
CA LYS A 384 15.00 33.04 14.22
C LYS A 384 14.55 32.34 12.93
N ALA A 385 15.08 31.13 12.75
CA ALA A 385 14.40 30.03 12.12
C ALA A 385 13.18 29.64 12.97
N SER A 386 11.98 29.99 12.50
CA SER A 386 10.72 29.46 13.03
C SER A 386 9.63 29.62 11.97
N ALA A 387 9.72 28.83 10.90
CA ALA A 387 8.59 28.59 9.97
C ALA A 387 8.84 27.47 8.90
N GLN A 388 9.82 26.56 9.03
CA GLN A 388 10.16 25.63 7.93
C GLN A 388 10.30 24.12 8.28
N ILE A 389 9.86 23.67 9.46
CA ILE A 389 10.02 22.27 9.90
C ILE A 389 8.75 21.44 9.64
N SER A 390 8.29 21.33 8.39
CA SER A 390 7.12 20.48 8.07
C SER A 390 7.41 19.32 7.12
N GLY A 391 8.66 18.87 7.01
CA GLY A 391 9.01 17.75 6.12
C GLY A 391 10.26 16.94 6.44
N GLN A 392 10.98 17.20 7.53
CA GLN A 392 12.12 16.36 7.92
C GLN A 392 11.63 15.13 8.69
N SER A 393 12.04 13.94 8.23
CA SER A 393 11.78 12.69 8.94
C SER A 393 12.66 12.57 10.20
N ASP A 394 12.27 11.67 11.12
CA ASP A 394 13.07 11.33 12.30
C ASP A 394 14.46 10.79 11.92
N THR A 395 14.56 10.08 10.80
CA THR A 395 15.84 9.63 10.22
C THR A 395 16.66 10.80 9.69
N ASP A 396 16.06 11.80 9.04
CA ASP A 396 16.78 12.98 8.55
C ASP A 396 17.41 13.78 9.69
N ILE A 397 16.64 14.05 10.75
CA ILE A 397 17.11 14.78 11.94
C ILE A 397 18.26 14.03 12.61
N THR A 398 18.13 12.70 12.73
CA THR A 398 19.17 11.86 13.34
C THR A 398 20.41 11.78 12.46
N ALA A 399 20.27 11.75 11.13
CA ALA A 399 21.39 11.74 10.19
C ALA A 399 22.18 13.06 10.22
N GLU A 400 21.48 14.20 10.29
CA GLU A 400 22.10 15.52 10.41
C GLU A 400 22.90 15.65 11.70
N PHE A 401 22.40 15.08 12.80
CA PHE A 401 23.12 15.01 14.07
C PHE A 401 24.38 14.13 13.99
N LEU A 402 24.33 12.99 13.28
CA LEU A 402 25.44 12.06 13.18
C LEU A 402 26.56 12.55 12.24
N GLN A 403 26.20 13.28 11.18
CA GLN A 403 27.15 13.70 10.14
C GLN A 403 28.43 14.37 10.69
N PRO A 404 28.38 15.38 11.59
CA PRO A 404 29.60 16.00 12.13
C PRO A 404 30.38 15.09 13.09
N LEU A 405 29.76 14.02 13.60
CA LEU A 405 30.40 13.09 14.54
C LEU A 405 31.24 12.01 13.83
N LEU A 406 31.05 11.81 12.53
CA LEU A 406 31.76 10.82 11.71
C LEU A 406 33.17 11.28 11.31
N THR A 407 33.97 11.69 12.30
CA THR A 407 35.40 11.98 12.10
C THR A 407 36.22 10.69 12.02
N PRO A 408 37.41 10.69 11.38
CA PRO A 408 38.26 9.50 11.29
C PRO A 408 38.55 8.85 12.65
N ASP A 409 38.83 9.65 13.68
CA ASP A 409 39.09 9.17 15.04
C ASP A 409 37.86 8.51 15.67
N ASN A 410 36.69 9.11 15.53
CA ASN A 410 35.44 8.56 16.07
C ASN A 410 35.07 7.26 15.37
N VAL A 411 35.21 7.20 14.04
CA VAL A 411 34.94 5.99 13.26
C VAL A 411 35.93 4.87 13.62
N ALA A 412 37.22 5.19 13.76
CA ALA A 412 38.23 4.21 14.20
C ALA A 412 37.91 3.65 15.59
N ASN A 413 37.57 4.51 16.55
CA ASN A 413 37.15 4.09 17.89
C ASN A 413 35.88 3.23 17.85
N LEU A 414 34.88 3.61 17.04
CA LEU A 414 33.66 2.83 16.87
C LEU A 414 33.96 1.42 16.34
N VAL A 415 34.82 1.32 15.33
CA VAL A 415 35.26 0.03 14.78
C VAL A 415 35.96 -0.80 15.87
N LEU A 416 36.94 -0.23 16.57
CA LEU A 416 37.68 -0.92 17.64
C LEU A 416 36.76 -1.43 18.76
N ILE A 417 35.78 -0.63 19.19
CA ILE A 417 34.78 -1.04 20.18
C ILE A 417 33.86 -2.14 19.63
N SER A 418 33.54 -2.09 18.34
CA SER A 418 32.67 -3.09 17.70
C SER A 418 33.36 -4.42 17.39
N MET A 419 34.70 -4.46 17.31
CA MET A 419 35.45 -5.67 16.93
C MET A 419 35.17 -6.87 17.84
N VAL A 420 34.92 -6.63 19.14
CA VAL A 420 34.57 -7.69 20.10
C VAL A 420 33.19 -8.32 19.87
N TYR A 421 32.33 -7.68 19.08
CA TYR A 421 31.00 -8.20 18.72
C TYR A 421 30.96 -8.88 17.35
N LEU A 422 32.06 -8.85 16.59
CA LEU A 422 32.12 -9.48 15.27
C LEU A 422 32.35 -10.99 15.38
N PRO A 423 31.72 -11.80 14.51
CA PRO A 423 31.96 -13.24 14.47
C PRO A 423 33.37 -13.56 13.97
N GLU A 424 33.95 -14.67 14.45
CA GLU A 424 35.30 -15.13 14.04
C GLU A 424 35.42 -15.43 12.54
N ALA A 425 34.32 -15.79 11.89
CA ALA A 425 34.25 -16.05 10.45
C ALA A 425 33.21 -15.13 9.78
N MET A 426 33.55 -14.64 8.58
CA MET A 426 32.66 -13.78 7.79
C MET A 426 31.32 -14.47 7.53
N PRO A 427 30.18 -13.87 7.92
CA PRO A 427 28.88 -14.45 7.65
C PRO A 427 28.63 -14.56 6.14
N ALA A 428 28.06 -15.69 5.73
CA ALA A 428 27.74 -15.94 4.33
C ALA A 428 26.70 -14.95 3.75
N SER A 429 25.86 -14.39 4.61
CA SER A 429 24.94 -13.29 4.29
C SER A 429 25.71 -12.02 3.97
N PHE A 430 26.65 -11.62 4.83
CA PHE A 430 27.52 -10.45 4.64
C PHE A 430 28.30 -10.53 3.32
N GLN A 431 28.93 -11.68 3.05
CA GLN A 431 29.69 -11.89 1.82
C GLN A 431 28.83 -11.74 0.56
N ALA A 432 27.56 -12.15 0.61
CA ALA A 432 26.64 -12.03 -0.52
C ALA A 432 26.14 -10.60 -0.73
N ILE A 433 26.16 -9.77 0.33
CA ILE A 433 25.65 -8.40 0.28
C ILE A 433 26.71 -7.34 0.05
N TYR A 434 27.98 -7.66 0.37
CA TYR A 434 29.09 -6.72 0.34
C TYR A 434 29.38 -6.18 -1.07
N THR A 435 29.33 -4.86 -1.20
CA THR A 435 29.76 -4.09 -2.36
C THR A 435 30.97 -3.24 -1.97
N PRO A 436 32.13 -3.40 -2.65
CA PRO A 436 33.32 -2.60 -2.36
C PRO A 436 33.04 -1.10 -2.53
N VAL A 437 33.53 -0.29 -1.61
CA VAL A 437 33.39 1.17 -1.65
C VAL A 437 34.50 1.78 -2.52
N GLU A 438 34.15 2.30 -3.70
CA GLU A 438 35.14 2.81 -4.68
C GLU A 438 35.83 4.14 -4.27
N SER A 439 35.24 4.94 -3.38
CA SER A 439 35.77 6.28 -3.02
C SER A 439 35.54 6.68 -1.56
N ALA A 440 36.12 5.88 -0.65
CA ALA A 440 36.07 6.07 0.80
C ALA A 440 36.39 7.51 1.25
N GLY A 441 35.57 8.07 2.15
CA GLY A 441 35.88 9.32 2.87
C GLY A 441 35.44 10.63 2.21
N THR A 442 34.68 10.55 1.11
CA THR A 442 34.05 11.75 0.51
C THR A 442 32.90 12.27 1.40
N GLU A 443 32.61 13.57 1.34
CA GLU A 443 31.50 14.17 2.10
C GLU A 443 30.15 13.49 1.80
N ALA A 444 29.91 13.13 0.53
CA ALA A 444 28.74 12.40 0.12
C ALA A 444 28.63 11.02 0.79
N GLN A 445 29.75 10.31 0.96
CA GLN A 445 29.77 9.03 1.66
C GLN A 445 29.60 9.18 3.17
N ILE A 446 30.18 10.22 3.77
CA ILE A 446 29.97 10.51 5.20
C ILE A 446 28.48 10.75 5.46
N LYS A 447 27.83 11.53 4.59
CA LYS A 447 26.38 11.78 4.65
C LYS A 447 25.57 10.50 4.48
N HIS A 448 25.96 9.64 3.55
CA HIS A 448 25.30 8.35 3.35
C HIS A 448 25.47 7.41 4.57
N LEU A 449 26.69 7.30 5.11
CA LEU A 449 26.96 6.51 6.31
C LEU A 449 26.16 7.04 7.51
N ALA A 450 26.08 8.36 7.69
CA ALA A 450 25.25 8.98 8.72
C ALA A 450 23.78 8.58 8.58
N ARG A 451 23.27 8.52 7.34
CA ARG A 451 21.89 8.11 7.06
C ARG A 451 21.64 6.62 7.32
N LEU A 452 22.57 5.75 6.96
CA LEU A 452 22.50 4.32 7.29
C LEU A 452 22.49 4.12 8.81
N MET A 453 23.41 4.78 9.53
CA MET A 453 23.44 4.73 10.99
C MET A 453 22.17 5.31 11.62
N ALA A 454 21.68 6.43 11.10
CA ALA A 454 20.42 7.03 11.55
C ALA A 454 19.25 6.06 11.38
N THR A 455 19.14 5.41 10.23
CA THR A 455 18.10 4.39 9.97
C THR A 455 18.15 3.26 10.99
N GLN A 456 19.36 2.79 11.36
CA GLN A 456 19.51 1.76 12.39
C GLN A 456 19.15 2.28 13.79
N MET A 457 19.57 3.51 14.12
CA MET A 457 19.29 4.13 15.42
C MET A 457 17.79 4.39 15.62
N THR A 458 17.12 4.97 14.61
CA THR A 458 15.69 5.26 14.70
C THR A 458 14.86 3.99 14.76
N ALA A 459 15.24 2.94 14.01
CA ALA A 459 14.61 1.62 14.10
C ALA A 459 14.75 1.01 15.51
N ALA A 460 15.85 1.29 16.21
CA ALA A 460 16.05 0.91 17.61
C ALA A 460 15.37 1.87 18.61
N GLY A 461 14.67 2.91 18.14
CA GLY A 461 14.02 3.91 18.97
C GLY A 461 14.97 4.92 19.63
N LEU A 462 16.17 5.10 19.05
CA LEU A 462 17.25 5.97 19.53
C LEU A 462 17.47 7.16 18.58
N GLY A 463 18.00 8.25 19.13
CA GLY A 463 18.42 9.42 18.37
C GLY A 463 17.47 10.62 18.51
N PRO A 464 17.97 11.84 18.23
CA PRO A 464 17.23 13.08 18.47
C PRO A 464 15.94 13.20 17.65
N GLY A 465 15.87 12.61 16.45
CA GLY A 465 14.66 12.62 15.65
C GLY A 465 13.51 11.79 16.27
N VAL A 466 13.84 10.68 16.93
CA VAL A 466 12.85 9.86 17.65
C VAL A 466 12.35 10.58 18.90
N GLU A 467 13.25 11.25 19.63
CA GLU A 467 12.91 12.03 20.83
C GLU A 467 11.99 13.20 20.49
N GLN A 468 12.28 13.96 19.43
CA GLN A 468 11.41 15.05 18.97
C GLN A 468 10.04 14.52 18.52
N THR A 469 10.00 13.40 17.81
CA THR A 469 8.73 12.80 17.36
C THR A 469 7.87 12.32 18.55
N LYS A 470 8.50 11.80 19.61
CA LYS A 470 7.81 11.44 20.86
C LYS A 470 7.29 12.67 21.59
N GLN A 471 8.09 13.73 21.71
CA GLN A 471 7.68 14.99 22.35
C GLN A 471 6.51 15.66 21.60
N CYS A 472 6.53 15.68 20.26
CA CYS A 472 5.40 16.18 19.45
C CYS A 472 4.12 15.34 19.55
N LYS A 473 4.23 14.03 19.87
CA LYS A 473 3.07 13.15 20.12
C LYS A 473 2.54 13.26 21.55
N GLU A 474 3.37 13.71 22.49
CA GLU A 474 3.05 13.85 23.91
C GLU A 474 2.63 15.27 24.34
N GLU A 475 2.71 16.27 23.47
CA GLU A 475 2.15 17.60 23.78
C GLU A 475 0.63 17.49 24.00
N PRO A 476 0.13 17.86 25.20
CA PRO A 476 -1.29 17.80 25.49
C PRO A 476 -1.99 18.87 24.66
N LYS A 477 -2.98 18.44 23.87
CA LYS A 477 -3.99 19.36 23.31
C LYS A 477 -4.53 20.22 24.46
N GLU A 478 -4.24 21.51 24.41
CA GLU A 478 -4.69 22.48 25.41
C GLU A 478 -6.16 22.25 25.78
N GLU A 479 -6.38 22.14 27.09
CA GLU A 479 -7.71 22.11 27.71
C GLU A 479 -8.55 23.27 27.20
N LYS A 480 -9.51 22.98 26.32
CA LYS A 480 -10.66 23.85 26.16
C LYS A 480 -11.49 23.76 27.43
N VAL A 481 -11.38 24.81 28.23
CA VAL A 481 -12.21 25.17 29.38
C VAL A 481 -13.65 24.68 29.19
N VAL A 482 -14.04 23.82 30.13
CA VAL A 482 -15.37 23.24 30.33
C VAL A 482 -16.45 24.34 30.38
N LYS A 483 -17.43 24.28 29.47
CA LYS A 483 -18.78 24.78 29.74
C LYS A 483 -19.68 23.56 29.97
N THR A 484 -20.17 23.47 31.19
CA THR A 484 -21.18 22.53 31.64
C THR A 484 -22.51 22.79 30.92
N GLU A 485 -22.91 21.90 30.03
CA GLU A 485 -24.31 21.77 29.61
C GLU A 485 -24.84 20.39 30.05
N SER A 486 -25.99 20.46 30.72
CA SER A 486 -26.70 19.38 31.39
C SER A 486 -27.22 18.31 30.43
N VAL A 487 -26.74 17.07 30.58
CA VAL A 487 -27.29 15.89 29.91
C VAL A 487 -28.47 15.35 30.72
N LEU A 488 -29.68 15.46 30.14
CA LEU A 488 -30.88 14.78 30.60
C LEU A 488 -30.83 13.29 30.19
N ILE A 489 -30.52 12.42 31.15
CA ILE A 489 -30.61 10.96 30.98
C ILE A 489 -32.08 10.53 31.08
N LYS A 490 -32.68 10.11 29.95
CA LYS A 490 -33.91 9.32 29.92
C LYS A 490 -33.60 7.88 30.33
N ARG A 491 -33.96 7.50 31.55
CA ARG A 491 -34.06 6.09 31.99
C ARG A 491 -35.17 5.38 31.23
N ARG A 492 -34.85 4.31 30.50
CA ARG A 492 -35.80 3.23 30.20
C ARG A 492 -35.64 2.14 31.26
N LEU A 493 -36.72 1.89 31.98
CA LEU A 493 -36.91 0.77 32.89
C LEU A 493 -37.20 -0.50 32.07
N SER A 494 -36.51 -1.60 32.37
CA SER A 494 -37.01 -2.95 32.08
C SER A 494 -36.97 -3.75 33.38
N ALA A 495 -38.17 -4.07 33.88
CA ALA A 495 -38.40 -4.95 35.00
C ALA A 495 -38.53 -6.39 34.49
N GLN A 496 -37.83 -7.34 35.12
CA GLN A 496 -38.38 -8.62 35.59
C GLN A 496 -37.28 -9.41 36.28
N GLY A 497 -37.36 -9.49 37.61
CA GLY A 497 -36.65 -10.47 38.40
C GLY A 497 -37.50 -11.71 38.61
N GLN A 498 -36.87 -12.89 38.52
CA GLN A 498 -37.29 -14.09 39.22
C GLN A 498 -36.05 -14.75 39.81
N ALA A 499 -36.12 -15.10 41.09
CA ALA A 499 -35.07 -15.70 41.89
C ALA A 499 -35.42 -17.16 42.19
N ILE A 500 -34.48 -18.11 42.03
CA ILE A 500 -34.49 -19.40 42.73
C ILE A 500 -33.04 -19.93 42.94
N SER A 501 -32.69 -20.07 44.23
CA SER A 501 -31.92 -21.10 44.97
C SER A 501 -30.66 -21.84 44.42
N VAL A 502 -29.53 -21.54 45.08
CA VAL A 502 -28.47 -22.33 45.76
C VAL A 502 -28.28 -23.86 45.54
N VAL A 503 -26.98 -24.22 45.52
CA VAL A 503 -26.21 -25.48 45.82
C VAL A 503 -25.53 -26.02 44.55
N GLY A 504 -24.22 -26.21 44.40
CA GLY A 504 -23.01 -26.10 45.22
C GLY A 504 -21.97 -27.10 44.67
N SER A 505 -20.74 -26.68 44.35
CA SER A 505 -19.56 -27.56 44.35
C SER A 505 -18.26 -26.75 44.30
N LEU A 506 -17.37 -27.08 45.22
CA LEU A 506 -16.05 -26.51 45.48
C LEU A 506 -15.02 -26.91 44.42
N SER A 507 -14.04 -26.04 44.15
CA SER A 507 -12.61 -26.39 43.98
C SER A 507 -11.71 -25.14 43.99
N SER A 508 -10.98 -24.97 45.09
CA SER A 508 -9.67 -24.32 45.33
C SER A 508 -9.13 -23.23 44.38
N MET A 509 -9.04 -22.00 44.92
CA MET A 509 -7.99 -21.02 44.60
C MET A 509 -7.09 -20.82 45.83
N SER A 510 -5.79 -20.67 45.59
CA SER A 510 -4.84 -19.98 46.48
C SER A 510 -4.02 -18.99 45.64
N PRO A 511 -3.70 -17.80 46.19
CA PRO A 511 -3.35 -16.61 45.41
C PRO A 511 -1.84 -16.49 45.16
N LEU A 512 -1.46 -15.94 44.00
CA LEU A 512 -0.10 -15.48 43.74
C LEU A 512 -0.10 -13.96 43.64
N GLU A 513 0.87 -13.38 44.36
CA GLU A 513 1.06 -11.97 44.65
C GLU A 513 1.51 -11.16 43.43
N GLU A 514 1.10 -9.89 43.46
CA GLU A 514 1.35 -8.83 42.49
C GLU A 514 2.72 -8.19 42.80
N GLU A 515 3.73 -8.33 41.92
CA GLU A 515 5.04 -7.73 42.09
C GLU A 515 5.23 -6.54 41.13
N ALA A 516 5.54 -5.36 41.69
CA ALA A 516 5.75 -4.10 40.98
C ALA A 516 7.10 -4.05 40.23
N PRO A 517 7.23 -3.27 39.14
CA PRO A 517 8.41 -3.32 38.27
C PRO A 517 9.62 -2.57 38.86
N GLN A 518 10.73 -3.29 39.08
CA GLN A 518 12.01 -2.72 39.52
C GLN A 518 12.76 -2.01 38.38
N ALA A 519 13.17 -0.77 38.64
CA ALA A 519 14.04 0.03 37.79
C ALA A 519 15.46 -0.57 37.69
N LYS A 520 15.92 -0.85 36.45
CA LYS A 520 17.28 -1.33 36.18
C LYS A 520 18.30 -0.21 36.40
N ARG A 521 19.14 -0.34 37.44
CA ARG A 521 20.33 0.50 37.68
C ARG A 521 21.41 0.23 36.62
N ARG A 522 22.11 1.28 36.18
CA ARG A 522 23.28 1.21 35.28
C ARG A 522 24.50 0.66 36.04
N PRO A 523 25.41 -0.12 35.40
CA PRO A 523 26.65 -0.57 36.04
C PRO A 523 27.69 0.55 36.12
N GLU A 524 28.42 0.61 37.24
CA GLU A 524 29.55 1.53 37.48
C GLU A 524 30.85 1.06 36.78
N PRO A 525 31.79 1.97 36.47
CA PRO A 525 33.02 1.66 35.73
C PRO A 525 34.10 1.00 36.61
N ILE A 526 34.75 -0.02 36.06
CA ILE A 526 35.87 -0.76 36.67
C ILE A 526 37.17 0.06 36.52
N ILE A 527 37.83 0.36 37.63
CA ILE A 527 39.16 1.01 37.66
C ILE A 527 40.26 -0.08 37.52
N PRO A 528 41.33 0.13 36.72
CA PRO A 528 42.39 -0.86 36.55
C PRO A 528 43.25 -1.00 37.82
N VAL A 529 43.43 -2.23 38.30
CA VAL A 529 44.39 -2.55 39.35
C VAL A 529 45.77 -2.74 38.73
N THR A 530 46.72 -1.89 39.14
CA THR A 530 48.15 -2.01 38.84
C THR A 530 48.74 -3.26 39.49
N GLN A 531 49.35 -4.13 38.68
CA GLN A 531 50.17 -5.26 39.15
C GLN A 531 51.48 -4.78 39.80
N PRO A 532 51.98 -5.47 40.84
CA PRO A 532 53.39 -5.47 41.18
C PRO A 532 54.07 -6.79 40.79
N ARG A 533 55.10 -6.63 39.93
CA ARG A 533 56.26 -7.48 39.57
C ARG A 533 56.14 -8.99 39.48
#